data_AF-A0A395N6I6-F1
#
_entry.id   AF-A0A395N6I6-F1
#
_cell.length_a   1.000
_cell.length_b   1.000
_cell.length_c   1.000
_cell.angle_alpha   90.00
_cell.angle_beta   90.00
_cell.angle_gamma   90.00
#
_symmetry.space_group_name_H-M   'P 1'
#
loop_
_entity.id
_entity.type
_entity.pdbx_description
1 polymer ?
#
loop_
_entity_poly.entity_id
_entity_poly.type
_entity_poly.pdbx_seq_one_letter_code
_entity_poly.pdbx_strand_id
1 'polypeptide(L)'
;ICVLAAEADNLIRFDIDTRLASSQSTSTSHDARNPRKLKWTKAYRRNAGKEMTVDSTLQFAMRRNEPVRYDRDLANKTMAAMKRISEIRARRERVFYKKRMAGKREKELA
;
A
#
# COMPACT_ATOMS: atom_id res chain seq x y z
N ILE A 1 6.68 12.33 25.15
CA ILE A 1 7.58 11.19 24.86
C ILE A 1 7.13 10.62 23.52
N CYS A 2 7.63 11.20 22.43
CA CYS A 2 7.22 10.87 21.04
C CYS A 2 8.36 10.17 20.30
N VAL A 3 8.90 9.13 20.93
CA VAL A 3 9.90 8.25 20.34
C VAL A 3 9.31 6.85 20.42
N LEU A 4 9.42 6.08 19.33
CA LEU A 4 8.92 4.70 19.14
C LEU A 4 7.53 4.56 18.46
N ALA A 5 7.44 5.00 17.21
CA ALA A 5 6.53 4.37 16.24
C ALA A 5 7.24 4.28 14.87
N ALA A 6 8.49 3.83 14.89
CA ALA A 6 9.17 3.30 13.71
C ALA A 6 8.97 1.78 13.72
N GLU A 7 8.92 1.17 12.54
CA GLU A 7 8.79 -0.27 12.28
C GLU A 7 7.35 -0.82 12.29
N ALA A 8 6.52 -0.28 11.38
CA ALA A 8 5.38 -1.02 10.84
C ALA A 8 5.69 -1.48 9.40
N ASP A 9 6.78 -2.23 9.25
CA ASP A 9 7.01 -3.08 8.09
C ASP A 9 6.11 -4.32 8.20
N ASN A 10 4.84 -4.12 7.91
CA ASN A 10 3.97 -5.20 7.45
C ASN A 10 3.13 -4.66 6.30
N LEU A 11 3.83 -4.43 5.18
CA LEU A 11 3.22 -4.68 3.87
C LEU A 11 2.52 -6.04 3.94
N ILE A 12 1.56 -6.28 3.06
CA ILE A 12 0.81 -7.54 2.90
C ILE A 12 -0.53 -7.54 3.64
N ARG A 13 -1.54 -7.04 2.90
CA ARG A 13 -3.01 -7.08 3.14
C ARG A 13 -3.68 -5.91 3.90
N PHE A 14 -3.33 -4.67 3.53
CA PHE A 14 -4.20 -3.48 3.73
C PHE A 14 -5.37 -3.47 2.73
N ASP A 15 -6.20 -4.50 2.75
CA ASP A 15 -7.46 -4.55 2.01
C ASP A 15 -8.61 -4.61 3.01
N ILE A 16 -9.17 -3.44 3.31
CA ILE A 16 -10.44 -3.17 4.01
C ILE A 16 -10.52 -3.61 5.49
N ASP A 17 -9.95 -4.74 5.89
CA ASP A 17 -10.08 -5.26 7.25
C ASP A 17 -8.72 -5.53 7.92
N THR A 18 -8.29 -4.58 8.75
CA THR A 18 -7.74 -4.87 10.09
C THR A 18 -7.54 -3.56 10.86
N ARG A 19 -8.41 -3.37 11.86
CA ARG A 19 -8.25 -2.50 13.06
C ARG A 19 -8.35 -1.00 12.79
N LEU A 20 -9.55 -0.48 13.02
CA LEU A 20 -9.95 0.94 12.97
C LEU A 20 -9.08 1.80 13.90
N ALA A 21 -7.89 2.19 13.46
CA ALA A 21 -6.90 2.86 14.29
C ALA A 21 -7.15 4.37 14.48
N SER A 22 -8.26 4.91 13.94
CA SER A 22 -8.64 6.31 14.16
C SER A 22 -10.16 6.50 14.23
N SER A 23 -10.61 7.46 15.04
CA SER A 23 -12.01 7.86 15.21
C SER A 23 -12.69 8.27 13.89
N GLN A 24 -11.93 8.75 12.91
CA GLN A 24 -12.45 9.11 11.59
C GLN A 24 -12.82 7.87 10.75
N SER A 25 -12.06 6.78 10.87
CA SER A 25 -12.36 5.52 10.17
C SER A 25 -13.53 4.75 10.80
N THR A 26 -13.63 4.78 12.13
CA THR A 26 -14.74 4.17 12.86
C THR A 26 -16.05 4.86 12.50
N SER A 27 -16.11 6.20 12.55
CA SER A 27 -17.32 6.96 12.22
C SER A 27 -17.81 6.75 10.79
N THR A 28 -16.90 6.70 9.80
CA THR A 28 -17.31 6.37 8.41
C THR A 28 -17.95 5.00 8.25
N SER A 29 -17.57 4.03 9.09
CA SER A 29 -18.12 2.68 9.06
C SER A 29 -19.49 2.61 9.71
N HIS A 30 -19.72 3.40 10.78
CA HIS A 30 -21.01 3.50 11.46
C HIS A 30 -22.05 4.22 10.59
N ASP A 31 -21.63 5.26 9.86
CA ASP A 31 -22.52 6.02 8.96
C ASP A 31 -22.81 5.30 7.63
N ALA A 32 -22.49 4.00 7.53
CA ALA A 32 -22.63 3.18 6.31
C ALA A 32 -22.05 3.84 5.04
N ARG A 33 -21.00 4.67 5.18
CA ARG A 33 -20.41 5.38 4.05
C ARG A 33 -19.54 4.43 3.24
N ASN A 34 -19.81 4.31 1.95
CA ASN A 34 -19.05 3.42 1.08
C ASN A 34 -17.60 3.91 0.89
N PRO A 35 -16.58 3.16 1.34
CA PRO A 35 -15.18 3.57 1.25
C PRO A 35 -14.70 3.76 -0.20
N ARG A 36 -15.35 3.15 -1.20
CA ARG A 36 -15.04 3.34 -2.63
C ARG A 36 -15.45 4.71 -3.17
N LYS A 37 -16.24 5.50 -2.42
CA LYS A 37 -16.67 6.85 -2.81
C LYS A 37 -15.94 7.96 -2.05
N LEU A 38 -15.33 7.65 -0.91
CA LEU A 38 -14.59 8.60 -0.09
C LEU A 38 -13.20 8.89 -0.69
N LYS A 39 -12.97 10.13 -1.11
CA LYS A 39 -11.78 10.51 -1.91
C LYS A 39 -10.42 10.24 -1.24
N TRP A 40 -10.38 10.24 0.09
CA TRP A 40 -9.16 10.09 0.89
C TRP A 40 -8.79 8.63 1.17
N THR A 41 -9.72 7.68 0.96
CA THR A 41 -9.47 6.27 1.27
C THR A 41 -8.59 5.61 0.21
N LYS A 42 -7.88 4.56 0.60
CA LYS A 42 -7.09 3.74 -0.32
C LYS A 42 -7.96 3.00 -1.34
N ALA A 43 -9.15 2.56 -0.94
CA ALA A 43 -10.11 1.88 -1.81
C ALA A 43 -10.55 2.78 -2.98
N TYR A 44 -10.88 4.04 -2.71
CA TYR A 44 -11.19 5.01 -3.77
C TYR A 44 -9.99 5.26 -4.68
N ARG A 45 -8.79 5.45 -4.10
CA ARG A 45 -7.57 5.69 -4.89
C ARG A 45 -7.23 4.54 -5.82
N ARG A 46 -7.44 3.29 -5.39
CA ARG A 46 -7.27 2.09 -6.21
C ARG A 46 -8.26 2.04 -7.37
N ASN A 47 -9.55 2.24 -7.08
CA ASN A 47 -10.61 2.21 -8.10
C ASN A 47 -10.50 3.36 -9.11
N ALA A 48 -10.09 4.56 -8.66
CA ALA A 48 -9.91 5.73 -9.50
C ALA A 48 -8.56 5.75 -10.25
N GLY A 49 -7.77 4.68 -10.20
CA GLY A 49 -6.47 4.60 -10.89
C GLY A 49 -5.41 5.59 -10.38
N LYS A 50 -5.49 6.02 -9.11
CA LYS A 50 -4.54 6.96 -8.51
C LYS A 50 -3.33 6.27 -7.85
N GLU A 51 -3.35 4.95 -7.79
CA GLU A 51 -2.27 4.08 -7.30
C GLU A 51 -1.92 3.04 -8.36
N MET A 52 -0.71 2.51 -8.29
CA MET A 52 -0.29 1.39 -9.12
C MET A 52 -0.91 0.10 -8.58
N THR A 53 -1.88 -0.46 -9.29
CA THR A 53 -2.70 -1.60 -8.82
C THR A 53 -2.26 -2.95 -9.38
N VAL A 54 -1.74 -2.98 -10.61
CA VAL A 54 -1.29 -4.19 -11.29
C VAL A 54 0.24 -4.13 -11.38
N ASP A 55 0.93 -4.65 -10.36
CA ASP A 55 2.39 -4.78 -10.39
C ASP A 55 2.85 -6.12 -9.79
N SER A 56 3.92 -6.67 -10.33
CA SER A 56 4.49 -7.94 -9.88
C SER A 56 5.04 -7.88 -8.45
N THR A 57 5.44 -6.70 -7.98
CA THR A 57 5.89 -6.52 -6.59
C THR A 57 4.78 -6.76 -5.57
N LEU A 58 3.50 -6.66 -5.97
CA LEU A 58 2.37 -6.88 -5.08
C LEU A 58 2.06 -8.37 -4.87
N GLN A 59 2.56 -9.27 -5.71
CA GLN A 59 2.33 -10.71 -5.56
C GLN A 59 3.14 -11.33 -4.42
N PHE A 60 4.26 -10.70 -4.03
CA PHE A 60 4.99 -11.09 -2.82
C PHE A 60 4.18 -10.82 -1.55
N ALA A 61 3.12 -10.02 -1.68
CA ALA A 61 2.18 -9.66 -0.65
C ALA A 61 0.97 -10.58 -0.53
N MET A 62 1.11 -11.83 -0.96
CA MET A 62 0.06 -12.83 -0.81
C MET A 62 0.20 -13.54 0.54
N ARG A 63 -0.95 -13.75 1.20
CA ARG A 63 -1.02 -14.57 2.40
C ARG A 63 -0.79 -16.03 2.01
N ARG A 64 0.19 -16.68 2.65
CA ARG A 64 0.42 -18.12 2.51
C ARG A 64 -0.38 -18.83 3.60
N ASN A 65 -1.16 -19.83 3.22
CA ASN A 65 -1.97 -20.63 4.15
C ASN A 65 -1.25 -21.92 4.60
N GLU A 66 -0.07 -22.20 4.06
CA GLU A 66 0.75 -23.36 4.42
C GLU A 66 2.00 -22.89 5.21
N PRO A 67 2.27 -23.48 6.39
CA PRO A 67 3.46 -23.17 7.16
C PRO A 67 4.69 -23.88 6.56
N VAL A 68 5.81 -23.16 6.48
CA VAL A 68 7.10 -23.73 6.06
C VAL A 68 7.96 -23.99 7.29
N ARG A 69 8.68 -25.13 7.31
CA ARG A 69 9.68 -25.43 8.36
C ARG A 69 10.74 -24.32 8.40
N TYR A 70 11.23 -24.00 9.59
CA TYR A 70 12.22 -22.97 9.76
C TYR A 70 13.56 -23.34 9.10
N ASP A 71 14.02 -22.50 8.17
CA ASP A 71 15.33 -22.56 7.55
C ASP A 71 15.96 -21.16 7.63
N ARG A 72 17.16 -21.09 8.22
CA ARG A 72 17.92 -19.84 8.43
C ARG A 72 18.32 -19.19 7.10
N ASP A 73 18.70 -19.99 6.11
CA ASP A 73 19.13 -19.48 4.80
C ASP A 73 17.96 -18.92 4.02
N LEU A 74 16.80 -19.59 4.12
CA LEU A 74 15.55 -19.10 3.54
C LEU A 74 15.13 -17.77 4.17
N ALA A 75 15.21 -17.65 5.50
CA ALA A 75 14.88 -16.41 6.21
C ALA A 75 15.78 -15.24 5.76
N ASN A 76 17.10 -15.45 5.73
CA ASN A 76 18.07 -14.43 5.33
C ASN A 76 17.87 -13.97 3.88
N LYS A 77 17.66 -14.92 2.95
CA LYS A 77 17.34 -14.61 1.54
C LYS A 77 16.05 -13.80 1.43
N THR A 78 15.04 -14.13 2.21
CA THR A 78 13.76 -13.42 2.20
C THR A 78 13.92 -11.98 2.71
N MET A 79 14.66 -11.76 3.80
CA MET A 79 14.92 -10.41 4.32
C MET A 79 15.65 -9.52 3.29
N ALA A 80 16.67 -10.07 2.63
CA ALA A 80 17.36 -9.36 1.55
C ALA A 80 16.43 -9.05 0.36
N ALA A 81 15.59 -10.01 -0.04
CA ALA A 81 14.62 -9.83 -1.12
C ALA A 81 13.57 -8.75 -0.77
N MET A 82 13.07 -8.71 0.47
CA MET A 82 12.09 -7.71 0.91
C MET A 82 12.62 -6.27 0.74
N LYS A 83 13.86 -6.02 1.15
CA LYS A 83 14.52 -4.72 0.97
C LYS A 83 14.61 -4.34 -0.52
N ARG A 84 14.99 -5.29 -1.36
CA ARG A 84 15.10 -5.03 -2.80
C ARG A 84 13.74 -4.72 -3.44
N ILE A 85 12.70 -5.44 -3.02
CA ILE A 85 11.33 -5.26 -3.54
C ILE A 85 10.79 -3.88 -3.14
N SER A 86 11.06 -3.41 -1.92
CA SER A 86 10.59 -2.09 -1.45
C SER A 86 11.19 -0.93 -2.27
N GLU A 87 12.48 -1.01 -2.59
CA GLU A 87 13.16 -0.04 -3.46
C GLU A 87 12.56 0.00 -4.87
N ILE A 88 12.34 -1.17 -5.47
CA ILE A 88 11.75 -1.28 -6.81
C ILE A 88 10.34 -0.70 -6.82
N ARG A 89 9.54 -1.01 -5.80
CA ARG A 89 8.19 -0.50 -5.63
C ARG A 89 8.18 1.03 -5.54
N ALA A 90 9.00 1.62 -4.67
CA ALA A 90 9.10 3.07 -4.53
C ALA A 90 9.51 3.76 -5.84
N ARG A 91 10.44 3.15 -6.58
CA ARG A 91 10.86 3.66 -7.90
C ARG A 91 9.71 3.63 -8.91
N ARG A 92 8.94 2.54 -8.99
CA ARG A 92 7.80 2.41 -9.91
C ARG A 92 6.65 3.35 -9.55
N GLU A 93 6.34 3.48 -8.25
CA GLU A 93 5.33 4.43 -7.76
C GLU A 93 5.67 5.88 -8.13
N ARG A 94 6.96 6.26 -8.03
CA ARG A 94 7.44 7.58 -8.47
C ARG A 94 7.23 7.80 -9.97
N VAL A 95 7.53 6.81 -10.79
CA VAL A 95 7.32 6.88 -12.25
C VAL A 95 5.82 6.99 -12.57
N PHE A 96 4.98 6.20 -11.91
CA PHE A 96 3.53 6.26 -12.06
C PHE A 96 2.98 7.65 -11.72
N TYR A 97 3.44 8.23 -10.61
CA TYR A 97 3.08 9.59 -10.22
C TYR A 97 3.47 10.63 -11.27
N LYS A 98 4.71 10.56 -11.78
CA LYS A 98 5.20 11.47 -12.84
C LYS A 98 4.35 11.38 -14.10
N LYS A 99 4.05 10.16 -14.57
CA LYS A 99 3.18 9.94 -15.73
C LYS A 99 1.78 10.50 -15.53
N ARG A 100 1.19 10.34 -14.34
CA ARG A 100 -0.14 10.87 -14.00
C ARG A 100 -0.18 12.40 -13.97
N MET A 101 0.91 13.05 -13.57
CA MET A 101 0.97 14.52 -13.49
C MET A 101 1.49 15.18 -14.77
N ALA A 102 2.01 14.41 -15.73
CA ALA A 102 2.36 14.90 -17.06
C ALA A 102 1.09 15.40 -17.77
N GLY A 103 1.11 16.62 -18.29
CA GLY A 103 -0.05 17.28 -18.93
C GLY A 103 -1.02 17.99 -17.97
N LYS A 104 -0.85 17.88 -16.66
CA LYS A 104 -1.70 18.61 -15.70
C LYS A 104 -1.32 20.09 -15.60
N ARG A 105 -0.02 20.41 -15.69
CA ARG A 105 0.46 21.80 -15.73
C ARG A 105 0.03 22.54 -16.99
N GLU A 106 0.02 21.86 -18.14
CA GLU A 106 -0.41 22.45 -19.41
C GLU A 106 -1.89 22.83 -19.39
N LYS A 107 -2.73 22.03 -18.71
CA LYS A 107 -4.15 22.33 -18.49
C LYS A 107 -4.44 23.37 -17.41
N GLU A 108 -3.49 23.66 -16.53
CA GLU A 108 -3.63 24.67 -15.48
C GLU A 108 -3.13 26.06 -15.95
N LEU A 109 -2.29 26.08 -17.00
CA LEU A 109 -1.76 27.31 -17.60
C LEU A 109 -2.66 27.85 -18.73
N ALA A 110 -3.45 26.98 -19.38
CA ALA A 110 -4.47 27.32 -20.37
C ALA A 110 -5.78 27.72 -19.69
#